data_AF-A0A6G2JG97-F1
#
_entry.id   AF-A0A6G2JG97-F1
#
_cell.length_a   1.000
_cell.length_b   1.000
_cell.length_c   1.000
_cell.angle_alpha   90.00
_cell.angle_beta   90.00
_cell.angle_gamma   90.00
#
_symmetry.space_group_name_H-M   'P 1'
#
loop_
_entity.id
_entity.type
_entity.pdbx_description
1 polymer ?
#
loop_
_entity_poly.entity_id
_entity_poly.type
_entity_poly.pdbx_seq_one_letter_code
_entity_poly.pdbx_strand_id
1 'polypeptide(L)'
;MGMMLALMFEVAPDQIVTAREIRIHVETEDGAKLAESIGMLQGVPPTNLDPGEKLMMPIVLDLREVSLPRAGRYQVVMDLERAGGVIDTLSFRAGFASEVHGPIGP
;
A
#
# COMPACT_ATOMS: atom_id res chain seq x y z
N MET A 1 -3.54 -17.60 7.19
CA MET A 1 -4.56 -16.58 6.85
C MET A 1 -4.00 -15.64 5.80
N GLY A 2 -4.87 -15.10 4.94
CA GLY A 2 -4.50 -14.05 4.01
C GLY A 2 -4.84 -12.67 4.54
N MET A 3 -3.97 -11.69 4.36
CA MET A 3 -4.20 -10.32 4.80
C MET A 3 -4.39 -9.39 3.61
N MET A 4 -5.28 -8.42 3.77
CA MET A 4 -5.55 -7.38 2.79
C MET A 4 -5.40 -6.03 3.47
N LEU A 5 -4.77 -5.08 2.80
CA LEU A 5 -4.67 -3.70 3.25
C LEU A 5 -5.42 -2.81 2.27
N ALA A 6 -6.40 -2.07 2.77
CA ALA A 6 -7.11 -1.06 2.00
C ALA A 6 -6.63 0.33 2.42
N LEU A 7 -6.29 1.16 1.44
CA LEU A 7 -5.85 2.53 1.62
C LEU A 7 -6.71 3.47 0.77
N MET A 8 -6.85 4.71 1.20
CA MET A 8 -7.58 5.73 0.46
C MET A 8 -6.65 6.93 0.21
N PHE A 9 -6.49 7.30 -1.05
CA PHE A 9 -5.65 8.41 -1.46
C PHE A 9 -6.49 9.60 -1.88
N GLU A 10 -6.08 10.78 -1.45
CA GLU A 10 -6.65 12.03 -1.93
C GLU A 10 -5.77 12.52 -3.09
N VAL A 11 -6.29 12.47 -4.31
CA VAL A 11 -5.54 12.70 -5.55
C VAL A 11 -6.17 13.86 -6.32
N ALA A 12 -5.35 14.79 -6.80
CA ALA A 12 -5.86 15.86 -7.66
C ALA A 12 -6.18 15.33 -9.08
N PRO A 13 -7.15 15.90 -9.82
CA PRO A 13 -7.59 15.32 -11.09
C PRO A 13 -6.49 15.26 -12.17
N ASP A 14 -5.59 16.24 -12.19
CA ASP A 14 -4.42 16.30 -13.08
C ASP A 14 -3.38 15.20 -12.78
N GLN A 15 -3.42 14.65 -11.56
CA GLN A 15 -2.52 13.57 -11.14
C GLN A 15 -2.98 12.19 -11.61
N ILE A 16 -4.27 12.02 -11.96
CA ILE A 16 -4.88 10.74 -12.39
C ILE A 16 -4.64 10.44 -13.86
N VAL A 17 -4.58 11.47 -14.71
CA VAL A 17 -4.42 11.32 -16.16
C VAL A 17 -3.06 10.70 -16.53
N THR A 18 -2.07 10.83 -15.64
CA THR A 18 -0.77 10.17 -15.82
C THR A 18 -0.79 8.84 -15.07
N ALA A 19 -0.59 7.73 -15.78
CA ALA A 19 -0.38 6.43 -15.14
C ALA A 19 0.80 6.54 -14.15
N ARG A 20 0.57 6.14 -12.90
CA ARG A 20 1.61 6.13 -11.86
C ARG A 20 1.89 4.70 -11.44
N GLU A 21 3.17 4.37 -11.34
CA GLU A 21 3.57 3.13 -10.67
C GLU A 21 3.49 3.38 -9.16
N ILE A 22 2.89 2.43 -8.45
CA ILE A 22 2.83 2.42 -7.00
C ILE A 22 3.61 1.23 -6.55
N ARG A 23 4.75 1.50 -5.92
CA ARG A 23 5.63 0.49 -5.38
C ARG A 23 5.42 0.43 -3.88
N ILE A 24 5.01 -0.73 -3.41
CA ILE A 24 4.79 -0.95 -1.98
C ILE A 24 5.73 -2.01 -1.53
N HIS A 25 6.42 -1.75 -0.44
CA HIS A 25 7.30 -2.72 0.16
C HIS A 25 7.12 -2.77 1.66
N VAL A 26 7.36 -3.95 2.21
CA VAL A 26 7.32 -4.19 3.65
C VAL A 26 8.74 -4.37 4.13
N GLU A 27 9.10 -3.65 5.17
CA GLU A 27 10.42 -3.65 5.78
C GLU A 27 10.35 -4.13 7.23
N THR A 28 11.44 -4.74 7.70
CA THR A 28 11.67 -4.94 9.14
C THR A 28 11.84 -3.59 9.84
N GLU A 29 11.81 -3.60 11.17
CA GLU A 29 12.15 -2.42 11.99
C GLU A 29 13.54 -1.86 11.69
N ASP A 30 14.46 -2.71 11.23
CA ASP A 30 15.83 -2.36 10.86
C ASP A 30 15.96 -1.88 9.39
N GLY A 31 14.85 -1.76 8.66
CA GLY A 31 14.81 -1.31 7.27
C GLY A 31 15.13 -2.38 6.22
N ALA A 32 15.14 -3.67 6.59
CA ALA A 32 15.37 -4.74 5.63
C ALA A 32 14.08 -5.04 4.85
N LYS A 33 14.11 -4.86 3.53
CA LYS A 33 12.98 -5.16 2.64
C LYS A 33 12.69 -6.67 2.61
N LEU A 34 11.43 -7.02 2.92
CA LEU A 34 10.93 -8.39 3.01
C LEU A 34 10.07 -8.78 1.81
N ALA A 35 9.30 -7.82 1.30
CA ALA A 35 8.41 -8.04 0.17
C ALA A 35 8.22 -6.76 -0.64
N GLU A 36 7.81 -6.92 -1.89
CA GLU A 36 7.44 -5.84 -2.79
C GLU A 36 6.18 -6.23 -3.56
N SER A 37 5.30 -5.25 -3.75
CA SER A 37 4.18 -5.32 -4.67
C SER A 37 4.18 -4.05 -5.51
N ILE A 38 4.00 -4.21 -6.81
CA ILE A 38 3.96 -3.09 -7.76
C ILE A 38 2.58 -3.06 -8.39
N GLY A 39 1.88 -1.94 -8.23
CA GLY A 39 0.59 -1.68 -8.82
C GLY A 39 0.66 -0.53 -9.82
N MET A 40 -0.27 -0.50 -10.76
CA MET A 40 -0.46 0.65 -11.65
C MET A 40 -1.72 1.39 -11.25
N LEU A 41 -1.57 2.67 -10.91
CA LEU A 41 -2.70 3.57 -10.71
C LEU A 41 -3.06 4.16 -12.07
N GLN A 42 -4.16 3.68 -12.63
CA GLN A 42 -4.76 4.20 -13.85
C GLN A 42 -6.23 4.50 -13.56
N GLY A 43 -6.64 5.74 -13.75
CA GLY A 43 -8.02 6.16 -13.62
C GLY A 43 -8.42 7.06 -14.76
N VAL A 44 -9.72 7.08 -15.08
CA VAL A 44 -10.31 8.14 -15.90
C VAL A 44 -10.85 9.17 -14.92
N PRO A 45 -10.35 10.43 -14.94
CA PRO A 45 -10.92 11.46 -14.09
C PRO A 45 -12.41 11.63 -14.44
N PRO A 46 -13.31 11.74 -13.46
CA PRO A 46 -14.68 12.17 -13.71
C PRO A 46 -14.70 13.46 -14.54
N THR A 47 -15.59 13.55 -15.52
CA THR A 47 -15.64 14.69 -16.45
C THR A 47 -16.17 15.98 -15.82
N ASN A 48 -16.75 15.91 -14.61
CA ASN A 48 -17.49 17.00 -13.98
C ASN A 48 -16.91 17.35 -12.60
N LEU A 49 -15.60 17.55 -12.50
CA LEU A 49 -14.98 17.96 -11.25
C LEU A 49 -14.89 19.47 -11.17
N ASP A 50 -15.29 20.01 -10.04
CA ASP A 50 -15.11 21.43 -9.77
C ASP A 50 -13.62 21.76 -9.61
N PRO A 51 -13.16 22.97 -10.00
CA PRO A 51 -11.78 23.38 -9.79
C PRO A 51 -11.39 23.29 -8.29
N GLY A 52 -10.37 22.49 -7.99
CA GLY A 52 -9.89 22.25 -6.62
C GLY A 52 -10.56 21.07 -5.92
N GLU A 53 -11.53 20.42 -6.55
CA GLU A 53 -12.09 19.16 -6.05
C GLU A 53 -11.05 18.04 -6.15
N LYS A 54 -10.94 17.26 -5.07
CA LYS A 54 -9.99 16.14 -4.98
C LYS A 54 -10.74 14.83 -5.02
N LEU A 55 -10.08 13.81 -5.56
CA LEU A 55 -10.65 12.50 -5.76
C LEU A 55 -10.13 11.54 -4.70
N MET A 56 -11.04 10.76 -4.12
CA MET A 56 -10.69 9.69 -3.21
C MET A 56 -10.51 8.40 -4.01
N MET A 57 -9.28 7.90 -4.07
CA MET A 57 -8.94 6.68 -4.80
C MET A 57 -8.65 5.53 -3.83
N PRO A 58 -9.47 4.47 -3.82
CA PRO A 58 -9.21 3.28 -3.02
C PRO A 58 -8.12 2.44 -3.69
N ILE A 59 -7.14 2.01 -2.91
CA ILE A 59 -6.13 1.02 -3.29
C ILE A 59 -6.26 -0.16 -2.36
N VAL A 60 -6.41 -1.35 -2.94
CA VAL A 60 -6.47 -2.60 -2.20
C VAL A 60 -5.21 -3.40 -2.51
N LEU A 61 -4.52 -3.76 -1.44
CA LEU A 61 -3.26 -4.48 -1.50
C LEU A 61 -3.47 -5.87 -0.96
N ASP A 62 -3.16 -6.82 -1.83
CA ASP A 62 -3.15 -8.22 -1.46
C ASP A 62 -1.80 -8.55 -0.86
N LEU A 63 -1.78 -8.71 0.47
CA LEU A 63 -0.58 -9.04 1.22
C LEU A 63 -0.52 -10.55 1.51
N ARG A 64 -1.32 -11.37 0.79
CA ARG A 64 -1.28 -12.84 0.89
C ARG A 64 0.05 -13.43 0.46
N GLU A 65 0.72 -12.80 -0.51
CA GLU A 65 2.02 -13.25 -1.01
C GLU A 65 3.19 -12.75 -0.15
N VAL A 66 2.92 -11.87 0.83
CA VAL A 66 3.93 -11.36 1.75
C VAL A 66 4.17 -12.37 2.87
N SER A 67 5.28 -13.09 2.78
CA SER A 67 5.73 -13.97 3.86
C SER A 67 6.49 -13.17 4.92
N LEU A 68 5.86 -12.98 6.08
CA LEU A 68 6.50 -12.31 7.22
C LEU A 68 7.24 -13.34 8.08
N PRO A 69 8.53 -13.13 8.38
CA PRO A 69 9.36 -14.14 9.05
C PRO A 69 8.96 -14.39 10.51
N ARG A 70 8.31 -13.42 11.17
CA ARG A 70 7.85 -13.52 12.57
C ARG A 70 6.67 -12.60 12.85
N ALA A 71 5.98 -12.82 13.96
CA ALA A 71 5.12 -11.78 14.51
C ALA A 71 5.96 -10.58 14.96
N GLY A 72 5.43 -9.37 14.82
CA GLY A 72 6.17 -8.17 15.16
C GLY A 72 5.66 -6.91 14.47
N ARG A 73 6.41 -5.82 14.63
CA ARG A 73 6.18 -4.56 13.95
C ARG A 73 6.96 -4.53 12.65
N TYR A 74 6.30 -4.10 11.60
CA TYR A 74 6.89 -3.89 10.29
C TYR A 74 6.55 -2.50 9.80
N GLN A 75 7.41 -1.98 8.94
CA GLN A 75 7.15 -0.73 8.24
C GLN A 75 6.62 -1.06 6.86
N VAL A 76 5.49 -0.47 6.50
CA VAL A 76 4.96 -0.53 5.14
C VAL A 76 5.26 0.81 4.50
N VAL A 77 5.97 0.78 3.40
CA VAL A 77 6.37 1.95 2.62
C VAL A 77 5.68 1.86 1.28
N MET A 78 5.09 2.97 0.85
CA MET A 78 4.51 3.14 -0.47
C MET A 78 5.20 4.31 -1.14
N ASP A 79 5.84 4.03 -2.26
CA ASP A 79 6.41 5.02 -3.16
C ASP A 79 5.47 5.20 -4.34
N LEU A 80 5.10 6.46 -4.57
CA LEU A 80 4.45 6.86 -5.81
C LEU A 80 5.55 7.26 -6.79
N GLU A 81 5.55 6.64 -7.97
CA GLU A 81 6.56 6.90 -8.99
C GLU A 81 5.96 7.53 -10.25
N ARG A 82 6.72 8.46 -10.86
CA ARG A 82 6.42 9.05 -12.16
C ARG A 82 7.69 9.17 -12.98
N ALA A 83 7.66 8.66 -14.22
CA ALA A 83 8.79 8.75 -15.16
C ALA A 83 10.15 8.26 -14.59
N GLY A 84 10.12 7.23 -13.75
CA GLY A 84 11.32 6.62 -13.16
C GLY A 84 11.89 7.34 -11.93
N GLY A 85 11.12 8.24 -11.30
CA GLY A 85 11.48 8.87 -10.03
C GLY A 85 10.36 8.78 -9.00
N VAL A 86 10.73 8.62 -7.73
CA VAL A 86 9.81 8.72 -6.58
C VAL A 86 9.39 10.18 -6.43
N ILE A 87 8.08 10.41 -6.45
CA ILE A 87 7.47 11.74 -6.31
C ILE A 87 6.85 11.95 -4.93
N ASP A 88 6.45 10.87 -4.26
CA ASP A 88 5.92 10.92 -2.90
C ASP A 88 6.14 9.57 -2.20
N THR A 89 6.27 9.61 -0.88
CA THR A 89 6.45 8.42 -0.05
C THR A 89 5.54 8.49 1.16
N LEU A 90 4.67 7.50 1.30
CA LEU A 90 3.86 7.28 2.49
C LEU A 90 4.44 6.09 3.27
N SER A 91 4.61 6.26 4.59
CA SER A 91 5.02 5.15 5.45
C SER A 91 4.15 5.06 6.70
N PHE A 92 3.87 3.84 7.13
CA PHE A 92 3.18 3.57 8.38
C PHE A 92 3.67 2.25 8.99
N ARG A 93 3.48 2.11 10.30
CA ARG A 93 3.88 0.92 11.06
C ARG A 93 2.68 0.02 11.28
N ALA A 94 2.82 -1.25 10.90
CA ALA A 94 1.80 -2.28 11.11
C ALA A 94 2.32 -3.33 12.10
N GLY A 95 1.48 -3.70 13.07
CA GLY A 95 1.75 -4.77 14.02
C GLY A 95 1.05 -6.05 13.60
N PHE A 96 1.79 -7.14 13.48
CA PHE A 96 1.29 -8.44 13.06
C PHE A 96 1.38 -9.41 14.23
N ALA A 97 0.21 -9.91 14.64
CA ALA A 97 0.14 -10.94 15.67
C ALA A 97 0.49 -12.30 15.08
N SER A 98 1.22 -13.11 15.85
CA SER A 98 1.30 -14.55 15.60
C SER A 98 -0.06 -15.13 15.95
N GLU A 99 -0.66 -15.89 15.04
CA GLU A 99 -1.80 -16.72 15.40
C GLU A 99 -1.32 -17.80 16.35
N VAL A 100 -1.47 -17.55 17.65
CA VAL A 100 -1.37 -18.61 18.64
C VAL A 100 -2.61 -19.48 18.46
N HIS A 101 -2.50 -20.52 17.63
CA HIS A 101 -3.37 -21.68 17.77
C HIS A 101 -3.02 -22.30 19.13
N GLY A 102 -3.69 -21.83 20.18
CA GLY A 102 -3.71 -22.55 21.45
C GLY A 102 -4.25 -23.95 21.21
N PRO A 103 -3.71 -24.99 21.88
CA PRO A 103 -4.24 -26.33 21.71
C PRO A 103 -5.72 -26.31 22.07
N ILE A 104 -6.56 -26.83 21.17
CA ILE A 104 -7.93 -27.21 21.51
C ILE A 104 -7.76 -28.37 22.50
N GLY A 105 -7.82 -28.05 23.78
CA GLY A 105 -7.80 -29.02 24.87
C GLY A 105 -9.04 -29.93 24.80
N PRO A 106 -8.92 -31.15 25.36
CA PRO A 106 -9.77 -32.31 25.06
C PRO A 106 -11.26 -32.12 25.37
#